data_AF-A0A527G0C2-F1
#
_entry.id   AF-A0A527G0C2-F1
#
_cell.length_a   1.000
_cell.length_b   1.000
_cell.length_c   1.000
_cell.angle_alpha   90.00
_cell.angle_beta   90.00
_cell.angle_gamma   90.00
#
_symmetry.space_group_name_H-M   'P 1'
#
loop_
_entity.id
_entity.type
_entity.pdbx_description
1 polymer ?
#
loop_
_entity_poly.entity_id
_entity_poly.type
_entity_poly.pdbx_seq_one_letter_code
_entity_poly.pdbx_strand_id
1 'polypeptide(L)'
;MRSPASFLASRVFIYGALAFWAFICLFPIYWTVTTSFKTAVDVTQGHLIPFVDFQPDWKGWRSLGLSPDSIFQTSTVREEFLKRFMNSVITSV
;
A
#
# COMPACT_ATOMS: atom_id res chain seq x y z
N MET A 1 -17.33 -24.57 34.78
CA MET A 1 -15.92 -24.21 34.51
C MET A 1 -15.61 -24.62 33.07
N ARG A 2 -15.24 -23.71 32.17
CA ARG A 2 -14.81 -24.07 30.80
C ARG A 2 -13.46 -24.79 30.89
N SER A 3 -13.28 -25.92 30.20
CA SER A 3 -11.99 -26.63 30.21
C SER A 3 -10.89 -25.75 29.60
N PRO A 4 -9.64 -25.79 30.08
CA PRO A 4 -8.55 -25.00 29.53
C PRO A 4 -8.33 -25.24 28.02
N ALA A 5 -8.62 -26.46 27.54
CA ALA A 5 -8.58 -26.80 26.12
C ALA A 5 -9.65 -26.05 25.29
N SER A 6 -10.89 -25.93 25.79
CA SER A 6 -11.96 -25.17 25.11
C SER A 6 -11.68 -23.67 25.05
N PHE A 7 -10.96 -23.13 26.05
CA PHE A 7 -10.54 -21.74 26.07
C PHE A 7 -9.43 -21.46 25.03
N LEU A 8 -8.43 -22.33 24.94
CA LEU A 8 -7.36 -22.21 23.95
C LEU A 8 -7.88 -22.35 22.51
N ALA A 9 -8.74 -23.34 22.26
CA ALA A 9 -9.35 -23.57 20.95
C ALA A 9 -10.17 -22.35 20.48
N SER A 10 -10.93 -21.72 21.37
CA SER A 10 -11.69 -20.50 21.06
C SER A 10 -10.79 -19.33 20.65
N ARG A 11 -9.67 -19.12 21.36
CA ARG A 11 -8.73 -18.03 21.02
C ARG A 11 -8.03 -18.28 19.69
N VAL A 12 -7.60 -19.52 19.42
CA VAL A 12 -6.99 -19.88 18.13
C VAL A 12 -7.97 -19.61 16.98
N PHE A 13 -9.24 -19.98 17.13
CA PHE A 13 -10.26 -19.72 16.11
C PHE A 13 -10.49 -18.21 15.91
N ILE A 14 -10.66 -17.45 16.99
CA ILE A 14 -10.89 -15.99 16.91
C ILE A 14 -9.67 -15.30 16.27
N TYR A 15 -8.46 -15.54 16.76
CA TYR A 15 -7.28 -14.90 16.21
C TYR A 15 -6.95 -15.37 14.79
N GLY A 16 -7.23 -16.63 14.46
CA GLY A 16 -7.15 -17.14 13.10
C GLY A 16 -8.10 -16.41 12.16
N ALA A 17 -9.37 -16.25 12.56
CA ALA A 17 -10.36 -15.50 11.80
C ALA A 17 -9.97 -14.02 11.65
N LEU A 18 -9.48 -13.38 12.72
CA LEU A 18 -9.00 -11.99 12.67
C LEU A 18 -7.78 -11.82 11.76
N ALA A 19 -6.81 -12.74 11.82
CA ALA A 19 -5.63 -12.70 10.96
C ALA A 19 -5.99 -12.92 9.49
N PHE A 20 -6.89 -13.88 9.21
CA PHE A 20 -7.42 -14.10 7.87
C PHE A 20 -8.16 -12.86 7.34
N TRP A 21 -9.02 -12.26 8.16
CA TRP A 21 -9.73 -11.05 7.79
C TRP A 21 -8.79 -9.87 7.56
N ALA A 22 -7.77 -9.71 8.42
CA ALA A 22 -6.75 -8.69 8.24
C ALA A 22 -5.98 -8.89 6.92
N PHE A 23 -5.64 -10.12 6.54
CA PHE A 23 -5.00 -10.41 5.25
C PHE A 23 -5.87 -9.95 4.07
N ILE A 24 -7.17 -10.25 4.08
CA ILE A 24 -8.11 -9.78 3.05
C ILE A 24 -8.15 -8.25 2.99
N CYS A 25 -8.28 -7.58 4.14
CA CYS A 25 -8.34 -6.11 4.19
C CYS A 25 -7.04 -5.43 3.76
N LEU A 26 -5.88 -6.08 3.97
CA LEU A 26 -4.58 -5.56 3.53
C LEU A 26 -4.34 -5.75 2.04
N PHE A 27 -5.04 -6.67 1.37
CA PHE A 27 -4.82 -6.95 -0.05
C PHE A 27 -5.00 -5.70 -0.96
N PRO A 28 -6.07 -4.87 -0.83
CA PRO A 28 -6.19 -3.64 -1.62
C PRO A 28 -5.08 -2.62 -1.35
N ILE A 29 -4.58 -2.55 -0.12
CA ILE A 29 -3.48 -1.64 0.26
C ILE A 29 -2.18 -2.14 -0.38
N TYR A 30 -1.89 -3.44 -0.27
CA TYR A 30 -0.77 -4.08 -0.94
C TYR A 30 -0.81 -3.83 -2.46
N TRP A 31 -1.97 -4.02 -3.08
CA TRP A 31 -2.17 -3.75 -4.50
C TRP A 31 -1.86 -2.29 -4.85
N THR A 32 -2.35 -1.34 -4.06
CA THR A 32 -2.12 0.10 -4.28
C THR A 32 -0.63 0.44 -4.20
N VAL A 33 0.05 -0.03 -3.16
CA VAL A 33 1.47 0.23 -2.94
C VAL A 33 2.31 -0.37 -4.07
N THR A 34 2.12 -1.65 -4.40
CA THR A 34 2.89 -2.30 -5.48
C THR A 34 2.61 -1.69 -6.84
N THR A 35 1.36 -1.30 -7.11
CA THR A 35 0.96 -0.65 -8.37
C THR A 35 1.61 0.71 -8.57
N SER A 36 1.93 1.44 -7.49
CA SER A 36 2.69 2.69 -7.59
C SER A 36 4.10 2.52 -8.19
N PHE A 37 4.61 1.28 -8.24
CA PHE A 37 5.89 0.91 -8.83
C PHE A 37 5.78 0.11 -10.14
N LYS A 38 4.56 -0.14 -10.65
CA LYS A 38 4.35 -0.89 -11.90
C LYS A 38 4.51 0.04 -13.11
N THR A 39 4.96 -0.51 -14.23
CA THR A 39 4.80 0.17 -15.52
C THR A 39 3.36 -0.01 -16.03
N ALA A 40 2.94 0.78 -17.02
CA ALA A 40 1.60 0.66 -17.60
C ALA A 40 1.30 -0.76 -18.11
N VAL A 41 2.30 -1.43 -18.70
CA VAL A 41 2.16 -2.81 -19.18
C VAL A 41 1.89 -3.76 -18.02
N ASP A 42 2.66 -3.68 -16.93
CA ASP A 42 2.50 -4.55 -15.76
C ASP A 42 1.13 -4.40 -15.08
N VAL A 43 0.55 -3.19 -15.11
CA VAL A 43 -0.82 -2.94 -14.64
C VAL A 43 -1.83 -3.67 -15.53
N THR A 44 -1.72 -3.54 -16.85
CA THR A 44 -2.66 -4.16 -17.79
C THR A 44 -2.56 -5.69 -17.82
N GLN A 45 -1.39 -6.26 -17.52
CA GLN A 45 -1.18 -7.71 -17.44
C GLN A 45 -1.60 -8.30 -16.08
N GLY A 46 -1.97 -7.47 -15.10
CA GLY A 46 -2.39 -7.94 -13.78
C GLY A 46 -1.27 -8.55 -12.94
N HIS A 47 -0.01 -8.18 -13.19
CA HIS A 47 1.13 -8.63 -12.39
C HIS A 47 0.95 -8.21 -10.92
N LEU A 48 1.25 -9.11 -9.97
CA LEU A 48 0.92 -8.93 -8.55
C LEU A 48 2.19 -8.76 -7.71
N ILE A 49 3.15 -9.66 -7.89
CA ILE A 49 4.28 -9.84 -6.98
C ILE A 49 5.52 -9.11 -7.54
N PRO A 50 6.05 -8.09 -6.84
CA PRO A 50 7.27 -7.41 -7.27
C PRO A 50 8.47 -8.37 -7.24
N PHE A 51 9.42 -8.17 -8.14
CA PHE A 51 10.63 -8.98 -8.36
C PHE A 51 10.39 -10.41 -8.87
N VAL A 52 9.14 -10.87 -8.92
CA VAL A 52 8.74 -12.15 -9.52
C VAL A 52 8.01 -11.90 -10.84
N ASP A 53 6.93 -11.11 -10.81
CA ASP A 53 6.10 -10.84 -11.99
C ASP A 53 6.58 -9.61 -12.77
N PHE A 54 7.15 -8.61 -12.07
CA PHE A 54 7.63 -7.37 -12.67
C PHE A 54 8.81 -6.78 -11.89
N GLN A 55 9.63 -5.98 -12.58
CA GLN A 55 10.70 -5.21 -11.96
C GLN A 55 10.17 -3.84 -11.50
N PRO A 56 10.26 -3.48 -10.20
CA PRO A 56 9.76 -2.20 -9.70
C PRO A 56 10.43 -1.00 -10.38
N ASP A 57 9.62 -0.01 -10.77
CA ASP A 57 10.06 1.21 -11.43
C ASP A 57 9.59 2.44 -10.63
N TRP A 58 10.48 3.43 -10.50
CA TRP A 58 10.21 4.69 -9.81
C TRP A 58 9.44 5.71 -10.66
N LYS A 59 9.10 5.39 -11.93
CA LYS A 59 8.40 6.31 -12.85
C LYS A 59 7.18 7.03 -12.22
N GLY A 60 6.33 6.31 -11.51
CA GLY A 60 5.15 6.90 -10.83
C GLY A 60 5.56 7.97 -9.82
N TRP A 61 6.43 7.61 -8.88
CA TRP A 61 6.97 8.52 -7.87
C TRP A 61 7.81 9.66 -8.46
N ARG A 62 8.53 9.40 -9.55
CA ARG A 62 9.34 10.41 -10.27
C ARG A 62 8.46 11.49 -10.86
N SER A 63 7.27 11.14 -11.39
CA SER A 63 6.32 12.12 -11.92
C SER A 63 5.82 13.10 -10.85
N LEU A 64 5.80 12.68 -9.58
CA LEU A 64 5.47 13.51 -8.42
C LEU A 64 6.69 14.23 -7.82
N GLY A 65 7.89 14.01 -8.37
CA GLY A 65 9.14 14.53 -7.80
C GLY A 65 9.58 13.81 -6.52
N LEU A 66 9.08 12.61 -6.24
CA LEU A 66 9.32 11.86 -5.00
C LEU A 66 10.21 10.61 -5.19
N SER A 67 10.79 10.41 -6.37
CA SER A 67 11.76 9.34 -6.61
C SER A 67 13.16 9.68 -6.03
N PRO A 68 14.03 8.67 -5.81
CA PRO A 68 15.37 8.88 -5.26
C PRO A 68 16.21 9.91 -6.03
N ASP A 69 16.07 9.96 -7.35
CA ASP A 69 16.79 10.90 -8.22
C ASP A 69 16.16 12.31 -8.28
N SER A 70 14.86 12.44 -7.97
CA SER A 70 14.12 13.71 -8.05
C SER A 70 13.89 14.39 -6.70
N ILE A 71 14.06 13.69 -5.58
CA ILE A 71 13.65 14.18 -4.26
C ILE A 71 14.44 15.44 -3.82
N PHE A 72 15.70 15.56 -4.24
CA PHE A 72 16.55 16.73 -3.96
C PHE A 72 16.52 17.79 -5.06
N GLN A 73 15.85 17.51 -6.17
CA GLN A 73 15.67 18.47 -7.27
C GLN A 73 14.48 19.38 -6.98
N THR A 74 14.49 20.58 -7.57
CA THR A 74 13.32 21.47 -7.55
C THR A 74 12.20 20.84 -8.38
N SER A 75 10.96 20.85 -7.85
CA SER A 75 9.81 20.21 -8.50
C SER A 75 8.53 20.98 -8.19
N THR A 76 8.04 21.70 -9.19
CA THR A 76 6.75 22.42 -9.11
C THR A 76 5.57 21.47 -8.90
N VAL A 77 5.67 20.25 -9.46
CA VAL A 77 4.65 19.20 -9.27
C VAL A 77 4.57 18.76 -7.81
N ARG A 78 5.74 18.53 -7.17
CA ARG A 78 5.80 18.17 -5.76
C ARG A 78 5.23 19.28 -4.87
N GLU A 79 5.56 20.54 -5.16
CA GLU A 79 5.05 21.71 -4.45
C GLU A 79 3.52 21.81 -4.54
N GLU A 80 2.95 21.69 -5.74
CA GLU A 80 1.50 21.71 -5.95
C GLU A 80 0.80 20.50 -5.32
N PHE A 81 1.41 19.31 -5.37
CA PHE A 81 0.90 18.12 -4.70
C PHE A 81 0.82 18.33 -3.19
N LEU A 82 1.90 18.78 -2.54
CA LEU A 82 1.94 19.01 -1.10
C LEU A 82 0.97 20.11 -0.67
N LYS A 83 0.85 21.18 -1.47
CA LYS A 83 -0.15 22.24 -1.23
C LYS A 83 -1.57 21.69 -1.24
N ARG A 84 -1.94 20.88 -2.23
CA ARG A 84 -3.29 20.28 -2.33
C ARG A 84 -3.53 19.27 -1.22
N PHE A 85 -2.53 18.44 -0.92
CA PHE A 85 -2.58 17.51 0.20
C PHE A 85 -2.83 18.24 1.52
N MET A 86 -2.10 19.34 1.76
CA MET A 86 -2.31 20.13 2.98
C MET A 86 -3.66 20.84 3.01
N ASN A 87 -4.14 21.36 1.89
CA ASN A 87 -5.49 21.90 1.80
C ASN A 87 -6.53 20.84 2.19
N SER A 88 -6.40 19.60 1.70
CA SER A 88 -7.28 18.49 2.07
C SER A 88 -7.23 18.17 3.57
N VAL A 89 -6.05 18.18 4.19
CA VAL A 89 -5.91 17.98 5.64
C VAL A 89 -6.61 19.10 6.42
N ILE A 90 -6.38 20.36 6.06
CA ILE A 90 -6.97 21.52 6.75
C ILE A 90 -8.51 21.50 6.65
N THR A 91 -9.06 21.16 5.48
CA THR A 91 -10.51 21.12 5.27
C THR A 91 -11.19 19.90 5.90
N SER A 92 -10.45 18.85 6.28
CA SER A 92 -11.03 17.63 6.85
C SER A 92 -11.43 17.72 8.34
N VAL A 93 -11.11 18.84 9.00
CA VAL A 93 -11.43 19.15 10.41
C VAL A 93 -12.60 20.12 10.47
#